data_AF-R6HQF2-F1
#
_entry.id   AF-R6HQF2-F1
#
_cell.length_a   1.000
_cell.length_b   1.000
_cell.length_c   1.000
_cell.angle_alpha   90.00
_cell.angle_beta   90.00
_cell.angle_gamma   90.00
#
_symmetry.space_group_name_H-M   'P 1'
#
loop_
_entity.id
_entity.type
_entity.pdbx_description
1 polymer ?
#
loop_
_entity_poly.entity_id
_entity_poly.type
_entity_poly.pdbx_seq_one_letter_code
_entity_poly.pdbx_strand_id
1 'polypeptide(L)'
;MLTCENIMILNGVNLEIDKIELDENGLYITDKTHRYSYYVHIYNWDEIHKVPIGEKYDIEFNEYNFCENGESALIWPTTCYIEKTIINSIRFYFKFDDFTDACYMNMRGHLDTKLESLEINVINKLISNN
;
A
#
# COMPACT_ATOMS: atom_id res chain seq x y z
N MET A 1 22.09 -4.50 0.96
CA MET A 1 21.30 -5.42 1.81
C MET A 1 19.92 -4.82 1.92
N LEU A 2 18.90 -5.45 1.33
CA LEU A 2 17.51 -5.10 1.62
C LEU A 2 17.22 -5.63 3.02
N THR A 3 16.96 -4.75 3.97
CA THR A 3 16.46 -5.13 5.28
C THR A 3 15.10 -5.81 5.09
N CYS A 4 14.98 -7.06 5.55
CA CYS A 4 13.69 -7.74 5.64
C CYS A 4 12.93 -7.16 6.83
N GLU A 5 12.35 -5.98 6.64
CA GLU A 5 11.54 -5.29 7.65
C GLU A 5 10.24 -4.79 7.01
N ASN A 6 9.22 -4.60 7.85
CA ASN A 6 8.03 -3.88 7.43
C ASN A 6 8.41 -2.41 7.22
N ILE A 7 8.07 -1.83 6.07
CA ILE A 7 8.37 -0.43 5.77
C ILE A 7 7.16 0.26 5.15
N MET A 8 7.04 1.56 5.39
CA MET A 8 6.12 2.47 4.72
C MET A 8 6.95 3.63 4.18
N ILE A 9 7.01 3.77 2.85
CA ILE A 9 7.71 4.85 2.17
C ILE A 9 6.68 5.68 1.43
N LEU A 10 6.48 6.93 1.85
CA LEU A 10 5.61 7.89 1.17
C LEU A 10 6.48 8.91 0.45
N ASN A 11 6.35 9.01 -0.87
CA ASN A 11 7.14 9.92 -1.72
C ASN A 11 8.66 9.82 -1.48
N GLY A 12 9.17 8.61 -1.31
CA GLY A 12 10.59 8.36 -1.02
C GLY A 12 11.02 8.61 0.43
N VAL A 13 10.11 9.00 1.33
CA VAL A 13 10.39 9.20 2.76
C VAL A 13 9.89 8.01 3.57
N ASN A 14 10.77 7.34 4.32
CA ASN A 14 10.39 6.30 5.27
C ASN A 14 9.74 6.93 6.51
N LEU A 15 8.48 6.61 6.77
CA LEU A 15 7.68 7.25 7.83
C LEU A 15 7.72 6.55 9.19
N GLU A 16 8.41 5.40 9.30
CA GLU A 16 8.29 4.45 10.41
C GLU A 16 6.84 3.98 10.63
N ILE A 17 6.67 2.70 10.96
CA ILE A 17 5.33 2.09 11.13
C ILE A 17 4.95 2.08 12.60
N ASP A 18 3.73 2.51 12.93
CA ASP A 18 3.09 2.17 14.20
C ASP A 18 2.41 0.81 14.12
N LYS A 19 1.53 0.65 13.12
CA LYS A 19 0.73 -0.57 12.96
C LYS A 19 0.63 -0.99 11.49
N ILE A 20 0.71 -2.29 11.27
CA ILE A 20 0.52 -2.93 9.97
C ILE A 20 -0.21 -4.26 10.14
N GLU A 21 -1.26 -4.46 9.34
CA GLU A 21 -2.09 -5.65 9.33
C GLU A 21 -2.31 -6.08 7.88
N LEU A 22 -2.00 -7.33 7.57
CA LEU A 22 -2.25 -7.95 6.27
C LEU A 22 -2.99 -9.26 6.53
N ASP A 23 -4.21 -9.34 6.04
CA ASP A 23 -5.10 -10.50 6.19
C ASP A 23 -5.77 -10.85 4.85
N GLU A 24 -6.72 -11.79 4.88
CA GLU A 24 -7.44 -12.27 3.71
C GLU A 24 -8.29 -11.20 3.00
N ASN A 25 -8.63 -10.10 3.67
CA ASN A 25 -9.45 -9.03 3.12
C ASN A 25 -8.60 -7.87 2.61
N GLY A 26 -7.44 -7.61 3.22
CA GLY A 26 -6.66 -6.45 2.79
C GLY A 26 -5.41 -6.15 3.59
N LEU A 27 -4.84 -5.01 3.26
CA LEU A 27 -3.69 -4.42 3.92
C LEU A 27 -4.12 -3.10 4.57
N TYR A 28 -3.91 -2.99 5.87
CA TYR A 28 -3.99 -1.74 6.62
C TYR A 28 -2.60 -1.36 7.15
N ILE A 29 -2.24 -0.09 7.03
CA ILE A 29 -0.99 0.45 7.58
C ILE A 29 -1.20 1.87 8.11
N THR A 30 -0.49 2.21 9.18
CA THR A 30 -0.39 3.58 9.69
C THR A 30 1.03 3.90 10.10
N ASP A 31 1.41 5.14 9.86
CA ASP A 31 2.72 5.65 10.26
C ASP A 31 2.78 5.92 11.77
N LYS A 32 4.00 6.06 12.30
CA LYS A 32 4.28 6.29 13.72
C LYS A 32 3.74 7.60 14.27
N THR A 33 3.54 8.60 13.42
CA THR A 33 2.97 9.88 13.83
C THR A 33 1.44 9.88 13.80
N HIS A 34 0.82 8.78 13.33
CA HIS A 34 -0.61 8.66 13.07
C HIS A 34 -1.16 9.74 12.14
N ARG A 35 -0.29 10.34 11.33
CA ARG A 35 -0.65 11.34 10.34
C ARG A 35 -1.20 10.67 9.08
N TYR A 36 -0.63 9.55 8.69
CA TYR A 36 -0.96 8.86 7.46
C TYR A 36 -1.39 7.42 7.75
N SER A 37 -2.52 7.04 7.17
CA SER A 37 -2.89 5.64 7.06
C SER A 37 -3.33 5.29 5.65
N TYR A 38 -3.20 4.01 5.32
CA TYR A 38 -3.60 3.48 4.04
C TYR A 38 -4.27 2.14 4.22
N TYR A 39 -5.38 1.96 3.51
CA TYR A 39 -6.07 0.69 3.41
C TYR A 39 -6.27 0.32 1.94
N VAL A 40 -5.96 -0.92 1.60
CA VAL A 40 -6.27 -1.50 0.29
C VAL A 40 -6.98 -2.84 0.45
N HIS A 41 -8.10 -3.00 -0.25
CA HIS A 41 -8.88 -4.23 -0.25
C HIS A 41 -8.34 -5.24 -1.28
N ILE A 42 -7.92 -6.42 -0.81
CA ILE A 42 -7.23 -7.45 -1.61
C ILE A 42 -8.19 -8.63 -1.82
N TYR A 43 -8.59 -8.86 -3.07
CA TYR A 43 -9.50 -9.96 -3.44
C TYR A 43 -8.84 -11.04 -4.31
N ASN A 44 -7.62 -10.78 -4.79
CA ASN A 44 -6.91 -11.57 -5.79
C ASN A 44 -5.71 -12.32 -5.20
N TRP A 45 -5.84 -12.85 -3.98
CA TRP A 45 -4.80 -13.62 -3.30
C TRP A 45 -4.25 -14.78 -4.13
N ASP A 46 -5.10 -15.47 -4.89
CA ASP A 46 -4.69 -16.55 -5.80
C ASP A 46 -3.70 -16.09 -6.88
N GLU A 47 -3.77 -14.84 -7.32
CA GLU A 47 -2.80 -14.25 -8.25
C GLU A 47 -1.51 -13.88 -7.52
N ILE A 48 -1.64 -13.26 -6.34
CA ILE A 48 -0.50 -12.89 -5.48
C ILE A 48 0.36 -14.10 -5.15
N HIS A 49 -0.25 -15.25 -4.80
CA HIS A 49 0.49 -16.46 -4.44
C HIS A 49 1.28 -17.06 -5.62
N LYS A 50 0.85 -16.81 -6.87
CA LYS A 50 1.54 -17.29 -8.08
C LYS A 50 2.75 -16.45 -8.46
N VAL A 51 2.91 -15.25 -7.89
CA VAL A 51 4.03 -14.35 -8.22
C VAL A 51 5.35 -14.98 -7.77
N PRO A 52 6.31 -15.21 -8.69
CA PRO A 52 7.63 -15.72 -8.33
C PRO A 52 8.42 -14.73 -7.46
N ILE A 53 9.32 -15.25 -6.63
CA ILE A 53 10.21 -14.41 -5.82
C ILE A 53 11.14 -13.60 -6.74
N GLY A 54 11.22 -12.29 -6.51
CA GLY A 54 12.06 -11.35 -7.26
C GLY A 54 11.39 -10.77 -8.51
N GLU A 55 10.18 -11.21 -8.84
CA GLU A 55 9.44 -10.71 -10.00
C GLU A 55 8.41 -9.65 -9.61
N LYS A 56 8.22 -8.67 -10.49
CA LYS A 56 7.15 -7.68 -10.38
C LYS A 56 5.93 -8.16 -11.16
N TYR A 57 4.76 -7.94 -10.59
CA TYR A 57 3.49 -8.28 -11.20
C TYR A 57 2.52 -7.11 -11.06
N ASP A 58 2.09 -6.57 -12.19
CA ASP A 58 1.06 -5.52 -12.23
C ASP A 58 -0.25 -6.11 -11.72
N ILE A 59 -0.90 -5.39 -10.81
CA ILE A 59 -2.09 -5.89 -10.12
C ILE A 59 -3.03 -4.73 -9.81
N GLU A 60 -4.33 -5.00 -9.84
CA GLU A 60 -5.35 -4.04 -9.45
C GLU A 60 -6.12 -4.55 -8.24
N PHE A 61 -6.41 -3.64 -7.32
CA PHE A 61 -7.26 -3.83 -6.16
C PHE A 61 -8.56 -3.04 -6.30
N ASN A 62 -9.55 -3.36 -5.46
CA ASN A 62 -10.89 -2.80 -5.60
C ASN A 62 -10.99 -1.39 -5.01
N GLU A 63 -10.44 -1.19 -3.81
CA GLU A 63 -10.58 0.05 -3.04
C GLU A 63 -9.23 0.47 -2.46
N TYR A 64 -8.92 1.76 -2.62
CA TYR A 64 -7.66 2.39 -2.20
C TYR A 64 -7.99 3.61 -1.35
N ASN A 65 -7.91 3.47 -0.03
CA ASN A 65 -8.23 4.53 0.92
C ASN A 65 -6.94 5.09 1.53
N PHE A 66 -6.62 6.35 1.22
CA PHE A 66 -5.54 7.09 1.86
C PHE A 66 -6.14 8.09 2.85
N CYS A 67 -5.56 8.17 4.03
CA CYS A 67 -6.01 9.08 5.08
C CYS A 67 -4.85 9.97 5.52
N GLU A 68 -5.08 11.28 5.57
CA GLU A 68 -4.16 12.26 6.15
C GLU A 68 -4.86 13.00 7.30
N ASN A 69 -4.28 12.95 8.50
CA ASN A 69 -4.81 13.61 9.70
C ASN A 69 -6.30 13.31 9.98
N GLY A 70 -6.74 12.08 9.70
CA GLY A 70 -8.13 11.65 9.85
C GLY A 70 -9.05 12.04 8.69
N GLU A 71 -8.54 12.70 7.65
CA GLU A 71 -9.28 13.01 6.42
C GLU A 71 -8.98 11.97 5.35
N SER A 72 -9.99 11.17 5.02
CA SER A 72 -9.85 10.08 4.03
C SER A 72 -10.12 10.54 2.60
N ALA A 73 -9.48 9.87 1.66
CA ALA A 73 -9.73 9.98 0.24
C ALA A 73 -9.67 8.61 -0.43
N LEU A 74 -10.59 8.34 -1.35
CA LEU A 74 -10.44 7.23 -2.29
C LEU A 74 -9.64 7.72 -3.48
N ILE A 75 -8.46 7.14 -3.71
CA ILE A 75 -7.51 7.60 -4.73
C ILE A 75 -6.94 6.37 -5.45
N TRP A 76 -7.24 6.25 -6.74
CA TRP A 76 -6.74 5.16 -7.56
C TRP A 76 -5.30 5.44 -8.02
N PRO A 77 -4.40 4.47 -7.87
CA PRO A 77 -3.05 4.59 -8.41
C PRO A 77 -3.05 4.47 -9.94
N THR A 78 -2.21 5.25 -10.61
CA THR A 78 -1.93 5.12 -12.05
C THR A 78 -0.99 3.96 -12.36
N THR A 79 -0.25 3.49 -11.37
CA THR A 79 0.58 2.29 -11.46
C THR A 79 0.48 1.53 -10.15
N CYS A 80 0.14 0.25 -10.23
CA CYS A 80 0.04 -0.63 -9.08
C CYS A 80 0.68 -1.97 -9.41
N TYR A 81 1.68 -2.36 -8.62
CA TYR A 81 2.31 -3.67 -8.74
C TYR A 81 2.65 -4.24 -7.38
N ILE A 82 2.84 -5.55 -7.35
CA ILE A 82 3.44 -6.26 -6.23
C ILE A 82 4.75 -6.92 -6.65
N GLU A 83 5.62 -7.13 -5.68
CA GLU A 83 6.88 -7.87 -5.84
C GLU A 83 7.03 -8.80 -4.63
N LYS A 84 7.08 -10.12 -4.86
CA LYS A 84 7.39 -11.07 -3.79
C LYS A 84 8.89 -11.01 -3.52
N THR A 85 9.31 -10.33 -2.46
CA THR A 85 10.74 -10.06 -2.22
C THR A 85 11.45 -11.27 -1.62
N ILE A 86 10.77 -12.01 -0.74
CA ILE A 86 11.18 -13.34 -0.21
C ILE A 86 9.93 -14.19 0.08
N ILE A 87 10.10 -15.41 0.58
CA ILE A 87 9.00 -16.39 0.76
C ILE A 87 7.79 -15.84 1.53
N ASN A 88 8.02 -15.02 2.55
CA ASN A 88 7.01 -14.47 3.44
C ASN A 88 6.97 -12.93 3.39
N SER A 89 7.49 -12.32 2.33
CA SER A 89 7.54 -10.87 2.19
C SER A 89 7.05 -10.43 0.81
N ILE A 90 6.26 -9.38 0.80
CA ILE A 90 5.74 -8.77 -0.41
C ILE A 90 5.88 -7.26 -0.30
N ARG A 91 6.30 -6.65 -1.41
CA ARG A 91 6.28 -5.21 -1.60
C ARG A 91 5.07 -4.85 -2.44
N PHE A 92 4.25 -3.92 -1.94
CA PHE A 92 3.24 -3.22 -2.70
C PHE A 92 3.81 -1.87 -3.15
N TYR A 93 3.53 -1.50 -4.39
CA TYR A 93 3.90 -0.20 -4.93
C TYR A 93 2.68 0.45 -5.58
N PHE A 94 2.46 1.70 -5.22
CA PHE A 94 1.37 2.53 -5.74
C PHE A 94 1.96 3.87 -6.22
N LYS A 95 1.65 4.26 -7.44
CA LYS A 95 2.00 5.57 -8.00
C LYS A 95 0.73 6.38 -8.24
N PHE A 96 0.76 7.68 -7.94
CA PHE A 96 -0.38 8.57 -8.02
C PHE A 96 -0.01 9.80 -8.86
N ASP A 97 -0.34 9.76 -10.15
CA ASP A 97 -0.10 10.89 -11.07
C ASP A 97 -1.41 11.51 -11.60
N ASP A 98 -2.56 10.90 -11.32
CA ASP A 98 -3.88 11.34 -11.76
C ASP A 98 -4.86 11.28 -10.57
N PHE A 99 -5.62 12.36 -10.37
CA PHE A 99 -6.58 12.53 -9.29
C PHE A 99 -7.97 12.90 -9.82
N THR A 100 -8.22 12.72 -11.12
CA THR A 100 -9.48 13.09 -11.76
C THR A 100 -10.69 12.41 -11.11
N ASP A 101 -10.52 11.16 -10.67
CA ASP A 101 -11.56 10.35 -10.02
C ASP A 101 -11.40 10.27 -8.49
N ALA A 102 -10.55 11.10 -7.90
CA ALA A 102 -10.33 11.10 -6.45
C ALA A 102 -11.60 11.55 -5.71
N CYS A 103 -12.01 10.76 -4.71
CA CYS A 103 -13.15 11.07 -3.86
C CYS A 103 -12.64 11.49 -2.47
N TYR A 104 -12.56 12.80 -2.24
CA TYR A 104 -12.13 13.36 -0.95
C TYR A 104 -13.30 13.41 0.04
N MET A 105 -13.09 12.92 1.25
CA MET A 105 -14.05 12.99 2.36
C MET A 105 -13.78 14.22 3.23
N ASN A 106 -13.41 15.35 2.61
CA ASN A 106 -13.23 16.64 3.26
C ASN A 106 -13.84 17.76 2.40
N MET A 107 -14.07 18.94 2.99
CA MET A 107 -14.65 20.08 2.27
C MET A 107 -13.65 20.78 1.33
N ARG A 108 -12.35 20.54 1.49
CA ARG A 108 -11.30 21.20 0.70
C ARG A 108 -11.17 20.58 -0.70
N GLY A 109 -11.56 19.31 -0.85
CA GLY A 109 -11.46 18.57 -2.11
C GLY A 109 -10.02 18.24 -2.48
N HIS A 110 -9.10 18.21 -1.51
CA HIS A 110 -7.71 17.82 -1.68
C HIS A 110 -7.07 17.38 -0.35
N LEU A 111 -5.93 16.70 -0.43
CA LEU A 111 -5.02 16.42 0.70
C LEU A 111 -4.04 17.60 0.86
N ASP A 112 -3.46 17.76 2.05
CA ASP A 112 -2.42 18.77 2.29
C ASP A 112 -1.05 18.26 1.79
N THR A 113 -0.83 16.96 1.87
CA THR A 113 0.34 16.30 1.30
C THR A 113 0.14 16.03 -0.20
N LYS A 114 1.15 16.41 -0.99
CA LYS A 114 1.25 15.96 -2.37
C LYS A 114 1.51 14.44 -2.36
N LEU A 115 0.56 13.65 -2.83
CA LEU A 115 0.72 12.19 -2.93
C LEU A 115 1.33 11.85 -4.29
N GLU A 116 2.50 11.22 -4.34
CA GLU A 116 3.19 10.84 -5.59
C GLU A 116 3.39 9.33 -5.66
N SER A 117 3.85 8.71 -4.57
CA SER A 117 3.98 7.26 -4.47
C SER A 117 3.88 6.77 -3.03
N LEU A 118 3.44 5.52 -2.90
CA LEU A 118 3.44 4.78 -1.65
C LEU A 118 4.04 3.40 -1.88
N GLU A 119 5.06 3.05 -1.10
CA GLU A 119 5.65 1.73 -1.09
C GLU A 119 5.49 1.11 0.28
N ILE A 120 5.03 -0.14 0.32
CA ILE A 120 4.83 -0.88 1.55
C ILE A 120 5.49 -2.25 1.42
N ASN A 121 6.46 -2.58 2.26
CA ASN A 121 6.92 -3.96 2.41
C ASN A 121 6.25 -4.57 3.64
N VAL A 122 5.73 -5.78 3.49
CA VAL A 122 5.09 -6.52 4.57
C VAL A 122 5.66 -7.91 4.65
N ILE A 123 6.05 -8.31 5.86
CA ILE A 123 6.41 -9.68 6.21
C ILE A 123 5.22 -10.34 6.90
N ASN A 124 4.67 -11.38 6.28
CA ASN A 124 3.48 -12.07 6.78
C ASN A 124 3.45 -13.54 6.32
N LYS A 125 2.96 -14.44 7.18
CA LYS A 125 2.81 -15.87 6.86
C LYS A 125 1.75 -16.13 5.79
N LEU A 126 0.76 -15.25 5.62
CA LEU A 126 -0.25 -15.36 4.56
C LEU A 126 0.38 -15.44 3.15
N ILE A 127 1.57 -14.87 2.98
CA ILE A 127 2.33 -14.83 1.72
C ILE A 127 3.04 -16.17 1.43
N SER A 128 3.30 -16.96 2.47
CA SER A 128 4.15 -18.15 2.40
C SER A 128 3.47 -19.40 1.84
N ASN A 129 2.17 -19.34 1.53
CA ASN A 129 1.41 -20.47 0.98
C ASN A 129 1.84 -20.78 -0.46
N ASN A 130 2.87 -21.63 -0.58
CA ASN A 130 3.16 -22.49 -1.74
C ASN A 130 3.31 -23.92 -1.23
#